data_AF-A0A0Q5ZH24-F1
#
_entry.id   AF-A0A0Q5ZH24-F1
#
_cell.length_a   1.000
_cell.length_b   1.000
_cell.length_c   1.000
_cell.angle_alpha   90.00
_cell.angle_beta   90.00
_cell.angle_gamma   90.00
#
_symmetry.space_group_name_H-M   'P 1'
#
loop_
_entity.id
_entity.type
_entity.pdbx_description
1 polymer ?
#
loop_
_entity_poly.entity_id
_entity_poly.type
_entity_poly.pdbx_seq_one_letter_code
_entity_poly.pdbx_strand_id
1 'polypeptide(L)'
;MEETEILNFLNEVTGSKFREIKSNISKISALLKQNFTKEQIIEVIQLKVIQWKNNPKMAMYLRPSTLFLERNFENYINEIERIKQNPQLYAKYFAEINNVKTEQSTSGAFDKIDAMFGKRG
;
A
#
# COMPACT_ATOMS: atom_id res chain seq x y z
N MET A 1 -16.02 -8.96 11.30
CA MET A 1 -14.77 -8.99 12.08
C MET A 1 -13.91 -7.84 11.59
N GLU A 2 -13.28 -7.09 12.49
CA GLU A 2 -12.52 -5.89 12.12
C GLU A 2 -11.42 -6.19 11.09
N GLU A 3 -10.78 -7.37 11.18
CA GLU A 3 -9.73 -7.77 10.25
C GLU A 3 -10.21 -7.94 8.81
N THR A 4 -11.42 -8.48 8.64
CA THR A 4 -12.05 -8.63 7.33
C THR A 4 -12.31 -7.25 6.72
N GLU A 5 -12.77 -6.29 7.51
CA GLU A 5 -13.04 -4.93 7.03
C GLU A 5 -11.75 -4.21 6.61
N ILE A 6 -10.68 -4.35 7.40
CA ILE A 6 -9.35 -3.82 7.05
C ILE A 6 -8.82 -4.45 5.76
N LEU A 7 -8.94 -5.78 5.62
CA LEU A 7 -8.49 -6.49 4.41
C LEU A 7 -9.30 -6.08 3.17
N ASN A 8 -10.61 -5.92 3.33
CA ASN A 8 -11.49 -5.46 2.26
C ASN A 8 -11.17 -4.02 1.85
N PHE A 9 -10.91 -3.14 2.82
CA PHE A 9 -10.45 -1.79 2.53
C PHE A 9 -9.14 -1.79 1.75
N LEU A 10 -8.14 -2.60 2.16
CA LEU A 10 -6.89 -2.74 1.40
C LEU A 10 -7.14 -3.18 -0.04
N ASN A 11 -8.01 -4.17 -0.25
CA ASN A 11 -8.38 -4.64 -1.59
C ASN A 11 -9.01 -3.53 -2.43
N GLU A 12 -9.96 -2.79 -1.86
CA GLU A 12 -10.67 -1.70 -2.52
C GLU A 12 -9.69 -0.62 -3.01
N VAL A 13 -8.86 -0.09 -2.12
CA VAL A 13 -7.98 1.05 -2.45
C VAL A 13 -6.80 0.65 -3.35
N THR A 14 -6.39 -0.62 -3.36
CA THR A 14 -5.29 -1.11 -4.20
C THR A 14 -5.76 -1.75 -5.51
N GLY A 15 -7.03 -2.12 -5.63
CA GLY A 15 -7.53 -2.99 -6.71
C GLY A 15 -7.09 -4.45 -6.57
N SER A 16 -6.58 -4.84 -5.41
CA SER A 16 -6.14 -6.21 -5.12
C SER A 16 -7.32 -7.12 -4.80
N LYS A 17 -7.06 -8.44 -4.77
CA LYS A 17 -8.04 -9.49 -4.44
C LYS A 17 -7.49 -10.45 -3.39
N PHE A 18 -6.91 -9.93 -2.31
CA PHE A 18 -6.44 -10.75 -1.19
C PHE A 18 -7.62 -11.43 -0.52
N ARG A 19 -7.57 -12.76 -0.45
CA ARG A 19 -8.61 -13.58 0.20
C ARG A 19 -8.48 -13.51 1.72
N GLU A 20 -9.61 -13.68 2.40
CA GLU A 20 -9.73 -13.85 3.85
C GLU A 20 -9.19 -15.23 4.30
N ILE A 21 -7.90 -15.46 4.09
CA ILE A 21 -7.21 -16.67 4.54
C ILE A 21 -6.41 -16.38 5.80
N LYS A 22 -6.16 -17.43 6.59
CA LYS A 22 -5.43 -17.36 7.87
C LYS A 22 -4.15 -16.53 7.79
N SER A 23 -3.36 -16.67 6.72
CA SER A 23 -2.08 -15.97 6.56
C SER A 23 -2.19 -14.45 6.37
N ASN A 24 -3.32 -13.95 5.85
CA ASN A 24 -3.61 -12.52 5.70
C ASN A 24 -4.23 -11.97 6.97
N ILE A 25 -5.28 -12.64 7.47
CA ILE A 25 -6.03 -12.21 8.65
C ILE A 25 -5.15 -12.20 9.89
N SER A 26 -4.30 -13.22 10.10
CA SER A 26 -3.47 -13.31 11.30
C SER A 26 -2.52 -12.13 11.48
N LYS A 27 -2.12 -11.46 10.39
CA LYS A 27 -1.24 -10.28 10.46
C LYS A 27 -1.99 -9.06 10.95
N ILE A 28 -3.23 -8.90 10.51
CA ILE A 28 -4.10 -7.83 10.98
C ILE A 28 -4.46 -8.08 12.44
N SER A 29 -4.87 -9.31 12.79
CA SER A 29 -5.14 -9.69 14.18
C SER A 29 -3.93 -9.47 15.10
N ALA A 30 -2.70 -9.68 14.61
CA ALA A 30 -1.50 -9.45 15.42
C ALA A 30 -1.31 -7.96 15.77
N LEU A 31 -1.61 -7.05 14.84
CA LEU A 31 -1.58 -5.61 15.09
C LEU A 31 -2.67 -5.18 16.08
N LEU A 32 -3.89 -5.68 15.90
CA LEU A 32 -4.99 -5.38 16.82
C LEU A 32 -4.66 -5.86 18.25
N LYS A 33 -4.02 -7.02 18.39
CA LYS A 33 -3.53 -7.53 19.68
C LYS A 33 -2.42 -6.68 20.31
N GLN A 34 -1.73 -5.88 19.53
CA GLN A 34 -0.73 -4.91 20.00
C GLN A 34 -1.33 -3.55 20.33
N ASN A 35 -2.66 -3.46 20.43
CA ASN A 35 -3.41 -2.24 20.72
C ASN A 35 -3.36 -1.17 19.62
N PHE A 36 -2.98 -1.54 18.39
CA PHE A 36 -3.22 -0.67 17.24
C PHE A 36 -4.71 -0.68 16.92
N THR A 37 -5.30 0.51 16.72
CA THR A 37 -6.72 0.60 16.38
C THR A 37 -6.94 0.30 14.91
N LYS A 38 -8.17 -0.09 14.56
CA LYS A 38 -8.60 -0.23 13.17
C LYS A 38 -8.30 1.04 12.38
N GLU A 39 -8.58 2.22 12.95
CA GLU A 39 -8.38 3.52 12.31
C GLU A 39 -6.90 3.75 11.99
N GLN A 40 -6.00 3.46 12.92
CA GLN A 40 -4.55 3.55 12.68
C GLN A 40 -4.10 2.63 11.54
N ILE A 41 -4.66 1.42 11.45
CA ILE A 41 -4.35 0.49 10.36
C ILE A 41 -4.87 1.02 9.02
N ILE A 42 -6.06 1.61 9.01
CA ILE A 42 -6.62 2.26 7.82
C ILE A 42 -5.76 3.46 7.39
N GLU A 43 -5.31 4.30 8.32
CA GLU A 43 -4.42 5.44 8.03
C GLU A 43 -3.10 4.97 7.39
N VAL A 44 -2.50 3.89 7.91
CA VAL A 44 -1.28 3.30 7.32
C VAL A 44 -1.53 2.81 5.90
N ILE A 45 -2.66 2.14 5.64
CA ILE A 45 -3.03 1.70 4.30
C ILE A 45 -3.12 2.90 3.36
N GLN A 46 -3.86 3.94 3.74
CA GLN A 46 -4.04 5.14 2.93
C GLN A 46 -2.70 5.82 2.63
N LEU A 47 -1.85 6.00 3.65
CA LEU A 47 -0.54 6.61 3.49
C LEU A 47 0.32 5.85 2.49
N LYS A 48 0.41 4.53 2.64
CA LYS A 48 1.25 3.70 1.75
C LYS A 48 0.68 3.61 0.35
N VAL A 49 -0.64 3.64 0.18
CA VAL A 49 -1.26 3.74 -1.14
C VAL A 49 -0.86 5.04 -1.84
N ILE A 50 -0.91 6.18 -1.16
CA ILE A 50 -0.49 7.48 -1.73
C ILE A 50 0.99 7.47 -2.15
N GLN A 51 1.84 6.80 -1.37
CA GLN A 51 3.29 6.76 -1.63
C GLN A 51 3.68 5.73 -2.71
N TRP A 52 3.04 4.57 -2.74
CA TRP A 52 3.56 3.41 -3.46
C TRP A 52 2.71 2.97 -4.65
N LYS A 53 1.40 3.27 -4.68
CA LYS A 53 0.49 2.71 -5.70
C LYS A 53 0.88 3.09 -7.12
N ASN A 54 1.32 4.33 -7.32
CA ASN A 54 1.72 4.83 -8.65
C ASN A 54 3.20 4.63 -8.96
N ASN A 55 3.96 3.98 -8.07
CA ASN A 55 5.36 3.66 -8.28
C ASN A 55 5.49 2.15 -8.57
N PRO A 56 5.77 1.73 -9.82
CA PRO A 56 5.82 0.31 -10.18
C PRO A 56 6.79 -0.53 -9.35
N LYS A 57 7.88 0.06 -8.86
CA LYS A 57 8.85 -0.62 -8.00
C LYS A 57 8.31 -0.85 -6.59
N MET A 58 7.46 0.06 -6.11
CA MET A 58 6.96 0.03 -4.73
C MET A 58 5.57 -0.59 -4.61
N ALA A 59 4.74 -0.54 -5.66
CA ALA A 59 3.35 -1.01 -5.65
C ALA A 59 3.21 -2.48 -5.22
N MET A 60 4.20 -3.33 -5.53
CA MET A 60 4.21 -4.74 -5.12
C MET A 60 4.25 -4.98 -3.60
N TYR A 61 4.61 -3.95 -2.81
CA TYR A 61 4.64 -4.00 -1.36
C TYR A 61 3.30 -3.64 -0.70
N LEU A 62 2.29 -3.26 -1.49
CA LEU A 62 0.92 -3.03 -1.02
C LEU A 62 0.17 -4.35 -0.80
N ARG A 63 0.67 -5.17 0.12
CA ARG A 63 0.14 -6.50 0.45
C ARG A 63 0.19 -6.76 1.96
N PRO A 64 -0.65 -7.67 2.49
CA PRO A 64 -0.73 -7.94 3.93
C PRO A 64 0.62 -8.28 4.58
N SER A 65 1.49 -9.04 3.89
CA SER A 65 2.79 -9.46 4.45
C SER A 65 3.82 -8.36 4.62
N THR A 66 3.61 -7.20 3.98
CA THR A 66 4.54 -6.07 4.06
C THR A 66 3.94 -4.89 4.83
N LEU A 67 2.64 -4.60 4.63
CA LEU A 67 1.96 -3.53 5.34
C LEU A 67 1.73 -3.87 6.82
N PHE A 68 1.32 -5.10 7.12
CA PHE A 68 0.94 -5.51 8.47
C PHE A 68 2.07 -6.23 9.21
N LEU A 69 3.28 -5.75 8.98
CA LEU A 69 4.48 -6.32 9.58
C LEU A 69 4.82 -5.57 10.86
N GLU A 70 4.64 -6.23 12.00
CA GLU A 70 4.73 -5.65 13.35
C GLU A 70 5.98 -4.79 13.55
N ARG A 71 7.17 -5.32 13.19
CA ARG A 71 8.45 -4.60 13.33
C ARG A 71 8.55 -3.26 12.59
N ASN A 72 7.71 -3.04 11.58
CA ASN A 72 7.70 -1.81 10.79
C ASN A 72 6.49 -0.93 11.10
N PHE A 73 5.50 -1.46 11.81
CA PHE A 73 4.20 -0.82 11.91
C PHE A 73 4.25 0.47 12.74
N GLU A 74 5.00 0.44 13.85
CA GLU A 74 5.27 1.62 14.68
C GLU A 74 5.96 2.74 13.88
N ASN A 75 6.86 2.40 12.95
CA ASN A 75 7.50 3.38 12.07
C ASN A 75 6.48 4.07 11.15
N TYR A 76 5.47 3.34 10.68
CA TYR A 76 4.40 3.92 9.86
C TYR A 76 3.50 4.85 10.68
N ILE A 77 3.20 4.51 11.94
CA ILE A 77 2.46 5.39 12.84
C ILE A 77 3.24 6.69 13.09
N ASN A 78 4.53 6.56 13.43
CA ASN A 78 5.39 7.73 13.61
C ASN A 78 5.50 8.60 12.35
N GLU A 79 5.42 7.99 11.16
CA GLU A 79 5.38 8.71 9.89
C GLU A 79 4.09 9.51 9.71
N ILE A 80 2.94 8.91 10.04
CA ILE A 80 1.64 9.59 10.04
C ILE A 80 1.67 10.79 10.99
N GLU A 81 2.23 10.64 12.18
CA GLU A 81 2.33 11.74 13.15
C GLU A 81 3.21 12.89 12.63
N ARG A 82 4.33 12.60 11.94
CA ARG A 82 5.13 13.64 11.26
C ARG A 82 4.35 14.34 10.15
N ILE A 83 3.51 13.61 9.41
CA ILE A 83 2.66 14.20 8.37
C ILE A 83 1.61 15.12 8.98
N LYS A 84 0.97 14.70 10.08
CA LYS A 84 0.00 15.52 10.82
C LYS A 84 0.64 16.82 11.35
N GLN A 85 1.91 16.77 11.74
CA GLN A 85 2.67 17.96 12.17
C GLN A 85 3.01 18.92 11.03
N ASN A 86 3.25 18.44 9.81
CA ASN A 86 3.58 19.29 8.67
C ASN A 86 2.92 18.85 7.36
N PRO A 87 1.59 19.01 7.23
CA PRO A 87 0.84 18.49 6.08
C PRO A 87 1.27 19.14 4.75
N GLN A 88 1.69 20.40 4.77
CA GLN A 88 2.07 21.12 3.55
C GLN A 88 3.37 20.58 2.94
N LEU A 89 4.35 20.23 3.77
CA LEU A 89 5.61 19.63 3.30
C LEU A 89 5.35 18.29 2.63
N TYR A 90 4.55 17.42 3.28
CA TYR A 90 4.27 16.09 2.77
C TYR A 90 3.34 16.11 1.54
N ALA A 91 2.42 17.07 1.44
CA ALA A 91 1.62 17.26 0.23
C ALA A 91 2.51 17.55 -1.00
N LYS A 92 3.51 18.44 -0.85
CA LYS A 92 4.49 18.73 -1.91
C LYS A 92 5.33 17.49 -2.25
N TYR A 93 5.86 16.82 -1.22
CA TYR A 93 6.65 15.59 -1.40
C TYR A 93 5.87 14.48 -2.13
N PHE A 94 4.61 14.23 -1.76
CA PHE A 94 3.78 13.22 -2.42
C PHE A 94 3.41 13.60 -3.86
N ALA A 95 3.27 14.89 -4.18
CA ALA A 95 3.09 15.33 -5.56
C ALA A 95 4.34 15.08 -6.40
N GLU A 96 5.53 15.34 -5.85
CA GLU A 96 6.80 15.10 -6.55
C GLU A 96 6.99 13.61 -6.86
N ILE A 97 6.91 12.72 -5.87
CA ILE A 97 7.17 11.28 -6.08
C ILE A 97 6.18 10.62 -7.05
N ASN A 98 4.94 11.11 -7.11
CA ASN A 98 3.92 10.56 -8.02
C ASN A 98 4.06 11.11 -9.45
N ASN A 99 4.74 12.24 -9.64
CA ASN A 99 4.99 12.84 -10.95
C ASN A 99 6.29 12.38 -11.62
N VAL A 100 7.19 11.69 -10.90
CA VAL A 100 8.39 11.06 -11.48
C VAL A 100 7.97 9.84 -12.32
N LYS A 101 7.47 10.11 -13.53
CA LYS A 101 7.28 9.10 -14.58
C LYS A 101 8.65 8.48 -14.88
N THR A 102 8.77 7.17 -14.73
CA THR A 102 9.99 6.43 -15.07
C THR A 102 10.26 6.52 -16.58
N GLU A 103 11.11 7.45 -16.99
CA GLU A 103 11.51 7.72 -18.39
C GLU A 103 12.52 6.70 -18.95
N GLN A 104 12.27 5.39 -18.82
CA GLN A 104 13.14 4.38 -19.43
C GLN A 104 12.34 3.46 -20.36
N SER A 105 12.41 3.78 -21.66
CA SER A 105 12.12 2.93 -22.82
C SER A 105 10.92 2.02 -22.67
N THR A 106 9.72 2.61 -22.63
CA THR A 106 8.46 1.89 -22.42
C THR A 106 8.04 1.01 -23.60
N SER A 107 8.45 1.34 -24.83
CA SER A 107 7.98 0.68 -26.06
C SER A 107 8.27 -0.83 -26.06
N GLY A 108 9.51 -1.23 -25.79
CA GLY A 108 9.89 -2.66 -25.76
C GLY A 108 9.46 -3.41 -24.50
N ALA A 109 9.07 -2.69 -23.44
CA ALA A 109 8.52 -3.30 -22.22
C ALA A 109 7.02 -3.63 -22.40
N PHE A 110 6.26 -2.76 -23.08
CA PHE A 110 4.85 -3.01 -23.39
C PHE A 110 4.68 -4.24 -24.28
N ASP A 111 5.46 -4.38 -25.36
CA ASP A 111 5.39 -5.55 -26.25
C ASP A 111 5.61 -6.89 -25.51
N LYS A 112 6.52 -6.90 -24.53
CA LYS A 112 6.80 -8.09 -23.70
C LYS A 112 5.67 -8.40 -22.73
N ILE A 113 5.03 -7.38 -22.15
CA ILE A 113 3.87 -7.54 -21.26
C ILE A 113 2.69 -8.07 -22.05
N ASP A 114 2.42 -7.53 -23.24
CA ASP A 114 1.34 -8.00 -24.11
C ASP A 114 1.56 -9.45 -24.58
N ALA A 115 2.82 -9.84 -24.83
CA ALA A 115 3.17 -11.24 -25.12
C ALA A 115 2.92 -12.18 -23.93
N MET A 116 3.12 -11.72 -22.68
CA MET A 116 2.90 -12.53 -21.47
C MET A 116 1.42 -12.73 -21.14
N PHE A 117 0.59 -11.71 -21.35
CA PHE A 117 -0.83 -11.74 -20.96
C PHE A 117 -1.81 -11.94 -22.12
N GLY A 118 -1.29 -12.06 -23.35
CA GLY A 118 -2.06 -12.00 -24.57
C GLY A 118 -2.54 -10.56 -24.83
N LYS A 119 -2.61 -10.15 -26.10
CA LYS A 119 -3.17 -8.85 -26.49
C LYS A 119 -4.47 -8.62 -25.72
N ARG A 120 -4.51 -7.61 -24.85
CA ARG A 120 -5.77 -7.00 -24.44
C ARG A 120 -6.33 -6.36 -25.72
N GLY A 121 -7.21 -7.10 -26.40
CA GLY A 121 -7.95 -6.63 -27.56
C GLY A 121 -8.80 -5.42 -27.25
#